data_AF-A0ABD5PF04-F1
#
_entry.id   AF-A0ABD5PF04-F1
#
_cell.length_a   1.000
_cell.length_b   1.000
_cell.length_c   1.000
_cell.angle_alpha   90.00
_cell.angle_beta   90.00
_cell.angle_gamma   90.00
#
_symmetry.space_group_name_H-M   'P 1'
#
loop_
_entity.id
_entity.type
_entity.pdbx_description
1 polymer ?
#
loop_
_entity_poly.entity_id
_entity_poly.type
_entity_poly.pdbx_seq_one_letter_code
_entity_poly.pdbx_strand_id
1 'polypeptide(L)'
;MADVTVADFETNQADDESLRVTATVKNDGEADASVTVRARVTAGKGKNEVKAKPEQQVDIAAGGTETLTFEFPDVPYARFERNGSLKFKVL
;
A
#
# COMPACT_ATOMS: atom_id res chain seq x y z
N MET A 1 10.13 -0.86 22.26
CA MET A 1 9.11 -1.65 21.54
C MET A 1 9.15 -1.24 20.09
N ALA A 2 8.79 -2.11 19.14
CA ALA A 2 8.59 -1.72 17.75
C ALA A 2 7.29 -0.91 17.62
N ASP A 3 7.29 0.13 16.78
CA ASP A 3 6.12 0.96 16.48
C ASP A 3 6.09 1.27 14.99
N VAL A 4 5.43 0.41 14.21
CA VAL A 4 5.44 0.49 12.75
C VAL A 4 4.14 1.09 12.21
N THR A 5 4.28 2.14 11.41
CA THR A 5 3.16 2.83 10.76
C THR A 5 3.46 3.11 9.29
N VAL A 6 2.42 3.31 8.48
CA VAL A 6 2.57 3.85 7.13
C VAL A 6 2.65 5.37 7.27
N ALA A 7 3.82 5.94 6.97
CA ALA A 7 4.11 7.35 7.13
C ALA A 7 3.60 8.17 5.94
N ASP A 8 3.77 7.63 4.73
CA ASP A 8 3.38 8.29 3.49
C ASP A 8 3.00 7.26 2.42
N PHE A 9 2.25 7.70 1.40
CA PHE A 9 2.00 6.89 0.22
C PHE A 9 1.73 7.76 -1.01
N GLU A 10 2.11 7.22 -2.15
CA GLU A 10 1.85 7.79 -3.46
C GLU A 10 1.15 6.76 -4.35
N THR A 11 0.27 7.25 -5.22
CA THR A 11 -0.40 6.42 -6.23
C THR A 11 -0.01 6.92 -7.60
N ASN A 12 0.45 6.02 -8.46
CA ASN A 12 0.91 6.33 -9.80
C ASN A 12 0.32 5.35 -10.82
N GLN A 13 0.32 5.76 -12.08
CA GLN A 13 0.02 4.87 -13.19
C GLN A 13 1.26 4.03 -13.51
N ALA A 14 1.11 2.71 -13.57
CA ALA A 14 2.13 1.81 -14.06
C ALA A 14 2.22 1.84 -15.60
N ASP A 15 3.26 1.23 -16.17
CA ASP A 15 3.48 1.16 -17.62
C ASP A 15 2.33 0.44 -18.36
N ASP A 16 1.64 -0.48 -17.68
CA ASP A 16 0.45 -1.22 -18.17
C ASP A 16 -0.88 -0.48 -17.88
N GLU A 17 -0.82 0.81 -17.56
CA GLU A 17 -1.99 1.64 -17.20
C GLU A 17 -2.74 1.24 -15.91
N SER A 18 -2.25 0.20 -15.23
CA SER A 18 -2.74 -0.27 -13.93
C SER A 18 -2.27 0.64 -12.78
N LEU A 19 -2.90 0.50 -11.62
CA LEU A 19 -2.56 1.25 -10.43
C LEU A 19 -1.28 0.68 -9.79
N ARG A 20 -0.31 1.55 -9.56
CA ARG A 20 0.86 1.31 -8.70
C ARG A 20 0.75 2.17 -7.45
N VAL A 21 1.01 1.58 -6.30
CA VAL A 21 1.00 2.29 -5.02
C VAL A 21 2.35 2.10 -4.35
N THR A 22 3.02 3.21 -4.05
CA THR A 22 4.27 3.21 -3.29
C THR A 22 3.94 3.70 -1.89
N ALA A 23 4.29 2.93 -0.86
CA ALA A 23 4.01 3.27 0.54
C ALA A 23 5.32 3.32 1.32
N THR A 24 5.55 4.40 2.05
CA THR A 24 6.67 4.51 2.98
C THR A 24 6.20 4.09 4.37
N VAL A 25 6.84 3.08 4.92
CA VAL A 25 6.62 2.61 6.28
C VAL A 25 7.75 3.04 7.18
N LYS A 26 7.42 3.42 8.41
CA LYS A 26 8.36 3.90 9.40
C LYS A 26 8.21 3.09 10.68
N ASN A 27 9.35 2.70 11.27
CA ASN A 27 9.42 2.18 12.62
C ASN A 27 9.90 3.28 13.56
N ASP A 28 9.00 3.90 14.33
CA ASP A 28 9.36 4.90 15.37
C ASP A 28 9.81 4.22 16.67
N GLY A 29 9.79 2.89 16.69
CA GLY A 29 10.20 2.09 17.83
C GLY A 29 11.72 1.96 17.97
N GLU A 30 12.13 1.56 19.17
CA GLU A 30 13.53 1.35 19.57
C GLU A 30 14.03 -0.09 19.29
N ALA A 31 13.19 -0.93 18.67
CA ALA A 31 13.52 -2.31 18.33
C ALA A 31 13.19 -2.60 16.87
N ASP A 32 13.97 -3.48 16.23
CA ASP A 32 13.70 -3.95 14.87
C ASP A 32 12.34 -4.66 14.79
N ALA A 33 11.70 -4.56 13.63
CA ALA A 33 10.36 -5.07 13.42
C ALA A 33 10.24 -5.79 12.08
N SER A 34 9.59 -6.96 12.09
CA SER A 34 9.14 -7.64 10.87
C SER A 34 7.61 -7.61 10.87
N VAL A 35 7.01 -6.86 9.95
CA VAL A 35 5.55 -6.66 9.89
C VAL A 35 5.01 -6.97 8.52
N THR A 36 3.73 -7.34 8.45
CA THR A 36 3.03 -7.48 7.17
C THR A 36 2.17 -6.25 6.91
N VAL A 37 2.42 -5.59 5.78
CA VAL A 37 1.67 -4.43 5.32
C VAL A 37 0.69 -4.88 4.24
N ARG A 38 -0.59 -4.65 4.48
CA ARG A 38 -1.66 -4.91 3.52
C ARG A 38 -2.17 -3.61 2.94
N ALA A 39 -2.11 -3.48 1.63
CA ALA A 39 -2.77 -2.41 0.89
C ALA A 39 -4.13 -2.90 0.39
N ARG A 40 -5.22 -2.18 0.69
CA ARG A 40 -6.58 -2.50 0.23
C ARG A 40 -7.05 -1.42 -0.72
N VAL A 41 -7.26 -1.79 -1.98
CA VAL A 41 -7.80 -0.91 -3.00
C VAL A 41 -9.22 -1.32 -3.33
N THR A 42 -10.10 -0.34 -3.49
CA THR A 42 -11.41 -0.49 -4.13
C THR A 42 -11.55 0.59 -5.19
N ALA A 43 -11.87 0.22 -6.43
CA ALA A 43 -12.02 1.15 -7.55
C ALA A 43 -13.26 0.85 -8.39
N GLY A 44 -14.01 1.89 -8.75
CA GLY A 44 -15.28 1.76 -9.46
C GLY A 44 -16.49 1.63 -8.52
N LYS A 45 -17.67 1.36 -9.08
CA LYS A 45 -18.95 1.27 -8.34
C LYS A 45 -19.84 0.18 -8.91
N GLY A 46 -20.66 -0.42 -8.04
CA GLY A 46 -21.63 -1.45 -8.42
C GLY A 46 -20.97 -2.67 -9.07
N LYS A 47 -21.51 -3.12 -10.21
CA LYS A 47 -21.01 -4.29 -10.95
C LYS A 47 -19.59 -4.14 -11.53
N ASN A 48 -19.06 -2.92 -11.56
CA ASN A 48 -17.74 -2.59 -12.07
C ASN A 48 -16.72 -2.31 -10.94
N GLU A 49 -17.09 -2.57 -9.69
CA GLU A 49 -16.21 -2.41 -8.54
C GLU A 49 -15.16 -3.51 -8.54
N VAL A 50 -13.88 -3.10 -8.52
CA VAL A 50 -12.73 -4.00 -8.37
C VAL A 50 -12.15 -3.81 -6.98
N LYS A 51 -11.86 -4.93 -6.30
CA LYS A 51 -11.23 -4.94 -4.98
C LYS A 51 -9.98 -5.79 -5.01
N ALA A 52 -8.88 -5.22 -4.55
CA ALA A 52 -7.60 -5.91 -4.47
C ALA A 52 -6.94 -5.64 -3.12
N LYS A 53 -6.22 -6.62 -2.60
CA LYS A 53 -5.71 -6.62 -1.22
C LYS A 53 -4.32 -7.24 -1.09
N PRO A 54 -3.31 -6.81 -1.88
CA PRO A 54 -1.97 -7.37 -1.77
C PRO A 54 -1.37 -7.13 -0.38
N GLU A 55 -0.54 -8.07 0.05
CA GLU A 55 0.16 -8.06 1.33
C GLU A 55 1.66 -8.23 1.03
N GLN A 56 2.50 -7.47 1.71
CA GLN A 56 3.96 -7.59 1.65
C GLN A 56 4.51 -7.59 3.08
N GLN A 57 5.46 -8.49 3.33
CA GLN A 57 6.24 -8.48 4.57
C GLN A 57 7.46 -7.56 4.39
N VAL A 58 7.81 -6.84 5.46
CA VAL A 58 8.94 -5.93 5.49
C VAL A 58 9.64 -5.98 6.83
N ASP A 59 10.96 -5.94 6.78
CA ASP A 59 11.82 -5.81 7.95
C ASP A 59 12.32 -4.37 8.04
N ILE A 60 12.04 -3.70 9.16
CA ILE A 60 12.37 -2.29 9.37
C ILE A 60 13.18 -2.19 10.65
N ALA A 61 14.40 -1.65 10.54
CA ALA A 61 15.25 -1.40 11.69
C ALA A 61 14.62 -0.39 12.66
N ALA A 62 15.06 -0.41 13.92
CA ALA A 62 14.68 0.62 14.90
C ALA A 62 14.95 2.04 14.37
N GLY A 63 13.96 2.94 14.47
CA GLY A 63 14.03 4.30 13.93
C GLY A 63 14.08 4.40 12.39
N GLY A 64 14.00 3.27 11.69
CA GLY A 64 14.17 3.17 10.24
C GLY A 64 12.90 3.42 9.43
N THR A 65 13.09 3.55 8.12
CA THR A 65 12.00 3.64 7.13
C THR A 65 12.28 2.72 5.95
N GLU A 66 11.24 2.05 5.46
CA GLU A 66 11.31 1.21 4.26
C GLU A 66 10.23 1.65 3.26
N THR A 67 10.45 1.36 1.98
CA THR A 67 9.49 1.69 0.91
C THR A 67 8.97 0.41 0.27
N LEU A 68 7.65 0.30 0.20
CA LEU A 68 6.94 -0.84 -0.37
C LEU A 68 6.19 -0.45 -1.63
N THR A 69 6.28 -1.28 -2.66
CA THR A 69 5.59 -1.07 -3.92
C THR A 69 4.55 -2.16 -4.12
N PHE A 70 3.28 -1.77 -4.20
CA PHE A 70 2.14 -2.62 -4.47
C PHE A 70 1.63 -2.38 -5.89
N GLU A 71 1.60 -3.43 -6.70
CA GLU A 71 1.04 -3.39 -8.05
C GLU A 71 -0.36 -4.00 -8.05
N PHE A 72 -1.27 -3.34 -8.77
CA PHE A 72 -2.67 -3.72 -8.86
C PHE A 72 -3.04 -3.93 -10.33
N PRO A 73 -2.60 -5.04 -10.96
CA PRO A 73 -2.79 -5.27 -12.39
C PRO A 73 -4.28 -5.26 -12.79
N ASP A 74 -5.16 -5.73 -11.92
CA ASP A 74 -6.61 -5.75 -12.17
C ASP A 74 -7.31 -4.39 -11.94
N VAL A 75 -6.59 -3.38 -11.47
CA VAL A 75 -7.15 -2.06 -11.14
C VAL A 75 -6.59 -1.00 -12.10
N PRO A 76 -7.38 -0.55 -13.09
CA PRO A 76 -6.96 0.55 -13.96
C PRO A 76 -6.76 1.84 -13.16
N TYR A 77 -5.63 2.53 -13.37
CA TYR A 77 -5.31 3.76 -12.64
C TYR A 77 -6.39 4.83 -12.82
N ALA A 78 -6.84 5.06 -14.06
CA ALA A 78 -7.90 6.03 -14.36
C ALA A 78 -9.24 5.72 -13.64
N ARG A 79 -9.52 4.44 -13.32
CA ARG A 79 -10.71 4.06 -12.55
C ARG A 79 -10.52 4.37 -11.07
N PHE A 80 -9.32 4.13 -10.54
CA PHE A 80 -8.96 4.50 -9.17
C PHE A 80 -8.98 6.03 -8.98
N GLU A 81 -8.41 6.81 -9.90
CA GLU A 81 -8.39 8.27 -9.79
C GLU A 81 -9.81 8.87 -9.72
N ARG A 82 -10.77 8.30 -10.46
CA ARG A 82 -12.16 8.80 -10.48
C ARG A 82 -12.97 8.47 -9.22
N ASN A 83 -12.89 7.23 -8.73
CA ASN A 83 -13.74 6.73 -7.63
C ASN A 83 -13.02 5.60 -6.87
N GLY A 84 -11.75 5.78 -6.58
CA GLY A 84 -10.91 4.85 -5.84
C GLY A 84 -10.91 5.12 -4.35
N SER A 85 -10.58 4.09 -3.59
CA SER A 85 -10.20 4.22 -2.19
C SER A 85 -9.05 3.27 -1.89
N LEU A 86 -8.10 3.75 -1.09
CA LEU A 86 -6.92 3.02 -0.65
C LEU A 86 -6.88 3.06 0.88
N LYS A 87 -6.62 1.90 1.49
CA LYS A 87 -6.41 1.79 2.94
C LYS A 87 -5.27 0.83 3.20
N PHE A 88 -4.37 1.22 4.09
CA PHE A 88 -3.32 0.33 4.57
C PHE A 88 -3.69 -0.29 5.92
N LYS A 89 -3.13 -1.45 6.19
CA LYS A 89 -3.14 -2.06 7.51
C LYS A 89 -1.81 -2.76 7.76
N VAL A 90 -1.12 -2.36 8.82
CA VAL A 90 0.00 -3.10 9.41
C VAL A 90 -0.58 -4.22 10.28
N LEU A 91 -0.04 -5.43 10.15
CA LEU A 91 -0.48 -6.64 10.84
C LEU A 91 0.58 -7.17 11.80
#